data_AF-A0A9Q3C749-F1
#
_entry.id   AF-A0A9Q3C749-F1
#
_cell.length_a   1.000
_cell.length_b   1.000
_cell.length_c   1.000
_cell.angle_alpha   90.00
_cell.angle_beta   90.00
_cell.angle_gamma   90.00
#
_symmetry.space_group_name_H-M   'P 1'
#
loop_
_entity.id
_entity.type
_entity.pdbx_description
1 polymer ?
#
loop_
_entity_poly.entity_id
_entity_poly.type
_entity_poly.pdbx_seq_one_letter_code
_entity_poly.pdbx_strand_id
1 'polypeptide(L)'
;MNKGRVWLDWQKAPYTGDLQNYIDDTRKFLFELKLVIVKIPSKILSYIILGKLANDPSLSQIIKLLTLNDALIEQLREILSRLQEYTKLQHTQTDKYATNSSSLISTTNHPDRITYYCTNVKHNMKCISHKKEQFYAENPHFRPQKKTIKEDFTI
;
A
#
# COMPACT_ATOMS: atom_id res chain seq x y z
N MET A 1 -24.41 17.35 -21.55
CA MET A 1 -22.98 16.98 -21.56
C MET A 1 -22.73 16.04 -22.73
N ASN A 2 -21.82 16.38 -23.65
CA ASN A 2 -21.55 15.55 -24.84
C ASN A 2 -20.61 14.39 -24.46
N LYS A 3 -21.12 13.15 -24.56
CA LYS A 3 -20.39 11.93 -24.17
C LYS A 3 -19.05 11.78 -24.89
N GLY A 4 -19.03 12.12 -26.18
CA GLY A 4 -17.83 12.05 -27.02
C GLY A 4 -16.78 13.07 -26.59
N ARG A 5 -17.20 14.28 -26.18
CA ARG A 5 -16.27 15.30 -25.68
C ARG A 5 -15.57 14.84 -24.40
N VAL A 6 -16.32 14.34 -23.42
CA VAL A 6 -15.77 13.82 -22.16
C VAL A 6 -14.76 12.70 -22.41
N TRP A 7 -15.11 11.76 -23.31
CA TRP A 7 -14.20 10.68 -23.71
C TRP A 7 -12.92 11.20 -24.37
N LEU A 8 -13.05 12.12 -25.34
CA LEU A 8 -11.91 12.66 -26.08
C LEU A 8 -10.99 13.52 -25.21
N ASP A 9 -11.56 14.31 -24.29
CA ASP A 9 -10.80 15.13 -23.35
C ASP A 9 -9.94 14.22 -22.45
N TRP A 10 -10.51 13.14 -21.91
CA TRP A 10 -9.76 12.18 -21.10
C TRP A 10 -8.74 11.36 -21.90
N GLN A 11 -9.08 10.95 -23.13
CA GLN A 11 -8.14 10.26 -24.02
C GLN A 11 -6.88 11.09 -24.28
N LYS A 12 -7.03 12.41 -24.44
CA LYS A 12 -5.93 13.33 -24.66
C LYS A 12 -5.13 13.66 -23.39
N ALA A 13 -5.73 13.53 -22.20
CA ALA A 13 -5.05 13.82 -20.94
C ALA A 13 -3.85 12.86 -20.74
N PRO A 14 -2.60 13.36 -20.76
CA PRO A 14 -1.43 12.52 -20.53
C PRO A 14 -1.22 12.31 -19.03
N TYR A 15 -0.46 11.26 -18.69
CA TYR A 15 0.11 11.15 -17.37
C TYR A 15 1.27 12.17 -17.22
N THR A 16 1.29 12.92 -16.11
CA THR A 16 2.21 14.05 -15.89
C THR A 16 3.30 13.75 -14.85
N GLY A 17 3.42 12.51 -14.37
CA GLY A 17 4.41 12.12 -13.36
C GLY A 17 3.88 12.07 -11.92
N ASP A 18 2.63 12.48 -11.68
CA ASP A 18 1.97 12.36 -10.37
C ASP A 18 0.91 11.26 -10.40
N LEU A 19 1.25 10.11 -9.84
CA LEU A 19 0.38 8.94 -9.80
C LEU A 19 -0.88 9.16 -8.97
N GLN A 20 -0.80 9.95 -7.89
CA GLN A 20 -1.96 10.22 -7.03
C GLN A 20 -2.99 11.06 -7.79
N ASN A 21 -2.55 12.18 -8.37
CA ASN A 21 -3.40 13.05 -9.15
C ASN A 21 -4.02 12.31 -10.35
N TYR A 22 -3.23 11.48 -11.02
CA TYR A 22 -3.74 10.64 -12.11
C TYR A 22 -4.84 9.66 -11.68
N ILE A 23 -4.68 8.99 -10.53
CA ILE A 23 -5.70 8.09 -9.99
C ILE A 23 -6.98 8.86 -9.67
N ASP A 24 -6.87 10.02 -9.04
CA ASP A 24 -8.03 10.81 -8.63
C ASP A 24 -8.78 11.38 -9.84
N ASP A 25 -8.07 11.87 -10.85
CA ASP A 25 -8.68 12.32 -12.10
C ASP A 25 -9.32 11.16 -12.88
N THR A 26 -8.69 9.98 -12.86
CA THR A 26 -9.30 8.76 -13.43
C THR A 26 -10.59 8.39 -12.72
N ARG A 27 -10.65 8.47 -11.39
CA ARG A 27 -11.89 8.22 -10.62
C ARG A 27 -12.99 9.21 -10.98
N LYS A 28 -12.66 10.51 -11.10
CA LYS A 28 -13.62 11.54 -11.54
C LYS A 28 -14.16 11.23 -12.93
N PHE A 29 -13.28 10.89 -13.88
CA PHE A 29 -13.68 10.51 -15.23
C PHE A 29 -14.60 9.28 -15.27
N LEU A 30 -14.29 8.23 -14.51
CA LEU A 30 -15.15 7.03 -14.44
C LEU A 30 -16.53 7.36 -13.86
N PHE A 31 -16.59 8.29 -12.91
CA PHE A 31 -17.85 8.81 -12.39
C PHE A 31 -18.64 9.57 -13.47
N GLU A 32 -18.00 10.45 -14.22
CA GLU A 32 -18.63 11.16 -15.34
C GLU A 32 -19.13 10.22 -16.44
N LEU A 33 -18.35 9.21 -16.82
CA LEU A 33 -18.77 8.18 -17.78
C LEU A 33 -20.03 7.44 -17.32
N LYS A 34 -20.12 7.14 -16.01
CA LYS A 34 -21.30 6.52 -15.42
C LYS A 34 -22.51 7.45 -15.53
N LEU A 35 -22.35 8.75 -15.29
CA LEU A 35 -23.41 9.74 -15.44
C LEU A 35 -23.89 9.88 -16.90
N VAL A 36 -22.97 9.79 -17.87
CA VAL A 36 -23.32 9.90 -19.28
C VAL A 36 -23.75 8.57 -19.92
N ILE A 37 -23.92 7.48 -19.17
CA ILE A 37 -24.38 6.17 -19.66
C ILE A 37 -23.55 5.68 -20.86
N VAL A 38 -22.22 5.80 -20.78
CA VAL A 38 -21.32 5.17 -21.74
C VAL A 38 -20.88 3.84 -21.15
N LYS A 39 -21.22 2.73 -21.81
CA LYS A 39 -20.79 1.39 -21.38
C LYS A 39 -19.51 1.03 -22.11
N ILE A 40 -18.40 1.09 -21.41
CA ILE A 40 -17.10 0.62 -21.90
C ILE A 40 -16.70 -0.59 -21.05
N PRO A 41 -16.26 -1.70 -21.65
CA PRO A 41 -15.78 -2.85 -20.89
C PRO A 41 -14.64 -2.46 -19.94
N SER A 42 -14.70 -2.94 -18.69
CA SER A 42 -13.69 -2.65 -17.67
C SER A 42 -12.29 -2.99 -18.14
N LYS A 43 -12.11 -4.16 -18.80
CA LYS A 43 -10.84 -4.57 -19.40
C LYS A 43 -10.23 -3.54 -20.35
N ILE A 44 -11.04 -2.91 -21.19
CA ILE A 44 -10.56 -1.88 -22.12
C ILE A 44 -10.11 -0.64 -21.35
N LEU A 45 -10.88 -0.19 -20.36
CA LEU A 45 -10.50 0.93 -19.51
C LEU A 45 -9.21 0.64 -18.73
N SER A 46 -9.07 -0.58 -18.20
CA SER A 46 -7.88 -1.04 -17.51
C SER A 46 -6.62 -0.93 -18.37
N TYR A 47 -6.66 -1.45 -19.61
CA TYR A 47 -5.52 -1.32 -20.53
C TYR A 47 -5.22 0.12 -20.91
N ILE A 48 -6.23 0.96 -21.14
CA ILE A 48 -6.00 2.37 -21.46
C ILE A 48 -5.33 3.09 -20.28
N ILE A 49 -5.81 2.83 -19.06
CA ILE A 49 -5.28 3.44 -17.84
C ILE A 49 -3.82 3.03 -17.62
N LEU A 50 -3.52 1.74 -17.75
CA LEU A 50 -2.15 1.23 -17.62
C LEU A 50 -1.25 1.69 -18.76
N GLY A 51 -1.79 1.76 -19.98
CA GLY A 51 -1.06 2.22 -21.17
C GLY A 51 -0.61 3.67 -21.07
N LYS A 52 -1.43 4.55 -20.49
CA LYS A 52 -1.05 5.95 -20.20
C LYS A 52 0.09 6.06 -19.18
N LEU A 53 0.22 5.09 -18.27
CA LEU A 53 1.30 5.03 -17.29
C LEU A 53 2.57 4.33 -17.82
N ALA A 54 2.46 3.53 -18.89
CA ALA A 54 3.53 2.66 -19.38
C ALA A 54 4.80 3.41 -19.83
N ASN A 55 4.67 4.70 -20.13
CA ASN A 55 5.79 5.55 -20.51
C ASN A 55 6.66 5.97 -19.31
N ASP A 56 6.18 5.82 -18.08
CA ASP A 56 6.97 6.10 -16.87
C ASP A 56 7.74 4.84 -16.45
N PRO A 57 9.09 4.85 -16.56
CA PRO A 57 9.91 3.69 -16.20
C PRO A 57 9.78 3.29 -14.72
N SER A 58 9.51 4.26 -13.83
CA SER A 58 9.35 4.01 -12.39
C SER A 58 8.13 3.14 -12.09
N LEU A 59 7.12 3.17 -12.97
CA LEU A 59 5.88 2.40 -12.83
C LEU A 59 5.91 1.06 -13.59
N SER A 60 6.97 0.79 -14.35
CA SER A 60 7.06 -0.37 -15.24
C SER A 60 6.82 -1.71 -14.53
N GLN A 61 7.30 -1.86 -13.29
CA GLN A 61 7.13 -3.09 -12.51
C GLN A 61 5.67 -3.32 -12.10
N ILE A 62 5.01 -2.30 -11.54
CA ILE A 62 3.62 -2.43 -11.10
C ILE A 62 2.69 -2.60 -12.31
N ILE A 63 2.97 -1.92 -13.42
CA ILE A 63 2.20 -2.07 -14.67
C ILE A 63 2.29 -3.50 -15.20
N LYS A 64 3.49 -4.09 -15.27
CA LYS A 64 3.67 -5.48 -15.70
C LYS A 64 2.91 -6.45 -14.81
N LEU A 65 3.00 -6.30 -13.48
CA LEU A 65 2.30 -7.15 -12.53
C LEU A 65 0.78 -7.09 -12.74
N LEU A 66 0.22 -5.89 -12.92
CA LEU A 66 -1.20 -5.70 -13.14
C LEU A 66 -1.65 -6.22 -14.51
N THR A 67 -0.83 -6.04 -15.55
CA THR A 67 -1.17 -6.44 -16.93
C THR A 67 -1.15 -7.95 -17.13
N LEU A 68 -0.25 -8.67 -16.45
CA LEU A 68 -0.11 -10.12 -16.57
C LEU A 68 -1.21 -10.88 -15.79
N ASN A 69 -1.97 -10.20 -14.94
CA ASN A 69 -3.03 -10.81 -14.17
C ASN A 69 -4.39 -10.54 -14.83
N ASP A 70 -4.85 -11.48 -15.64
CA ASP A 70 -6.11 -11.37 -16.38
C ASP A 70 -7.32 -11.11 -15.48
N ALA A 71 -7.36 -11.71 -14.28
CA ALA A 71 -8.44 -11.50 -13.32
C ALA A 71 -8.49 -10.06 -12.80
N LEU A 72 -7.32 -9.44 -12.58
CA LEU A 72 -7.22 -8.05 -12.16
C LEU A 72 -7.58 -7.07 -13.28
N ILE A 73 -7.21 -7.39 -14.52
CA ILE A 73 -7.51 -6.53 -15.68
C ILE A 73 -9.02 -6.34 -15.88
N GLU A 74 -9.84 -7.33 -15.55
CA GLU A 74 -11.30 -7.22 -15.58
C GLU A 74 -11.86 -6.35 -14.43
N GLN A 75 -11.07 -6.13 -13.38
CA GLN A 75 -11.45 -5.44 -12.16
C GLN A 75 -10.82 -4.04 -12.06
N LEU A 76 -11.36 -3.11 -12.83
CA LEU A 76 -10.86 -1.72 -12.90
C LEU A 76 -10.69 -1.04 -11.53
N ARG A 77 -11.59 -1.26 -10.58
CA ARG A 77 -11.46 -0.68 -9.23
C ARG A 77 -10.23 -1.22 -8.50
N GLU A 78 -9.95 -2.51 -8.64
CA GLU A 78 -8.82 -3.15 -7.98
C GLU A 78 -7.50 -2.63 -8.55
N ILE A 79 -7.42 -2.41 -9.87
CA ILE A 79 -6.25 -1.76 -10.50
C ILE A 79 -5.96 -0.40 -9.86
N LEU A 80 -6.97 0.46 -9.74
CA LEU A 80 -6.80 1.77 -9.13
C LEU A 80 -6.41 1.67 -7.64
N SER A 81 -6.95 0.69 -6.91
CA SER A 81 -6.57 0.42 -5.52
C SER A 81 -5.10 -0.02 -5.39
N ARG A 82 -4.62 -0.86 -6.30
CA ARG A 82 -3.22 -1.34 -6.30
C ARG A 82 -2.24 -0.23 -6.67
N LEU A 83 -2.57 0.61 -7.64
CA LEU A 83 -1.78 1.80 -7.97
C LEU A 83 -1.72 2.78 -6.78
N GLN A 84 -2.84 2.95 -6.08
CA GLN A 84 -2.93 3.76 -4.86
C GLN A 84 -2.06 3.19 -3.72
N GLU A 85 -2.09 1.87 -3.52
CA GLU A 85 -1.26 1.18 -2.53
C GLU A 85 0.23 1.33 -2.87
N TYR A 86 0.59 1.16 -4.14
CA TYR A 86 1.95 1.37 -4.64
C TYR A 86 2.47 2.78 -4.33
N THR A 87 1.64 3.80 -4.56
CA THR A 87 1.98 5.20 -4.24
C THR A 87 2.25 5.39 -2.75
N LYS A 88 1.41 4.83 -1.88
CA LYS A 88 1.61 4.88 -0.42
C LYS A 88 2.91 4.21 0.00
N LEU A 89 3.20 3.03 -0.53
CA LEU A 89 4.43 2.28 -0.21
C LEU A 89 5.70 3.05 -0.63
N GLN A 90 5.67 3.73 -1.77
CA GLN A 90 6.76 4.60 -2.22
C GLN A 90 7.02 5.74 -1.22
N HIS A 91 5.98 6.47 -0.81
CA HIS A 91 6.12 7.55 0.18
C HIS A 91 6.61 7.05 1.54
N THR A 92 6.13 5.89 1.98
CA THR A 92 6.57 5.31 3.26
C THR A 92 8.04 4.86 3.22
N GLN A 93 8.60 4.60 2.04
CA GLN A 93 10.02 4.32 1.87
C GLN A 93 10.82 5.62 1.86
N THR A 94 10.37 6.67 1.17
CA THR A 94 11.06 7.97 1.15
C THR A 94 11.12 8.63 2.52
N ASP A 95 10.05 8.52 3.32
CA ASP A 95 9.99 9.11 4.67
C ASP A 95 10.94 8.42 5.66
N LYS A 96 11.21 7.12 5.44
CA LYS A 96 12.22 6.35 6.19
C LYS A 96 13.65 6.76 5.86
N TYR A 97 13.89 7.37 4.69
CA TYR A 97 15.21 7.88 4.31
C TYR A 97 15.40 9.37 4.64
N ALA A 98 14.32 10.13 4.85
CA ALA A 98 14.38 11.52 5.30
C ALA A 98 14.54 11.66 6.82
N THR A 99 14.23 10.60 7.58
CA THR A 99 14.35 10.60 9.04
C THR A 99 15.31 9.51 9.48
N ASN A 100 16.51 9.94 9.87
CA ASN A 100 17.57 9.19 10.57
C ASN A 100 18.62 8.52 9.68
N SER A 101 19.79 9.14 9.66
CA SER A 101 21.06 8.45 9.58
C SER A 101 21.11 7.27 10.56
N SER A 102 21.71 6.16 10.12
CA SER A 102 22.10 4.94 10.86
C SER A 102 21.12 3.76 10.79
N SER A 103 21.27 2.90 9.78
CA SER A 103 22.10 1.67 9.88
C SER A 103 21.84 0.72 8.69
N LEU A 104 22.91 0.07 8.24
CA LEU A 104 22.95 -1.02 7.25
C LEU A 104 22.02 -2.17 7.66
N ILE A 105 21.42 -2.96 6.75
CA ILE A 105 22.03 -4.17 6.18
C ILE A 105 21.28 -4.58 4.90
N SER A 106 22.04 -4.84 3.84
CA SER A 106 21.65 -5.63 2.68
C SER A 106 21.67 -7.13 3.03
N THR A 107 20.59 -7.87 2.81
CA THR A 107 20.67 -9.29 2.48
C THR A 107 19.52 -9.70 1.56
N THR A 108 19.90 -10.19 0.38
CA THR A 108 19.18 -11.19 -0.39
C THR A 108 18.75 -12.33 0.52
N ASN A 109 17.45 -12.64 0.63
CA ASN A 109 16.93 -14.00 0.83
C ASN A 109 15.38 -14.01 0.76
N HIS A 110 14.89 -15.00 0.04
CA HIS A 110 13.49 -15.44 -0.08
C HIS A 110 12.77 -15.47 1.28
N PRO A 111 11.50 -15.03 1.41
CA PRO A 111 10.84 -15.01 2.71
C PRO A 111 10.10 -16.33 2.96
N ASP A 112 10.83 -17.36 3.42
CA ASP A 112 10.20 -18.56 4.00
C ASP A 112 10.26 -18.58 5.53
N ARG A 113 10.65 -17.46 6.15
CA ARG A 113 10.60 -17.27 7.60
C ARG A 113 9.45 -16.36 7.98
N ILE A 114 8.38 -16.95 8.52
CA ILE A 114 7.32 -16.24 9.22
C ILE A 114 7.98 -15.37 10.31
N THR A 115 7.94 -14.06 10.12
CA THR A 115 8.51 -13.10 11.06
C THR A 115 7.45 -12.79 12.11
N TYR A 116 7.71 -13.18 13.36
CA TYR A 116 6.83 -12.89 14.49
C TYR A 116 7.12 -11.50 15.05
N TYR A 117 6.15 -10.59 14.93
CA TYR A 117 6.22 -9.26 15.49
C TYR A 117 5.63 -9.24 16.90
N CYS A 118 6.15 -8.33 17.74
CA CYS A 118 5.49 -7.94 18.97
C CYS A 118 4.40 -6.93 18.64
N THR A 119 3.22 -7.09 19.24
CA THR A 119 2.16 -6.09 19.13
C THR A 119 2.34 -5.05 20.22
N ASN A 120 1.76 -3.85 20.01
CA ASN A 120 1.84 -2.67 20.89
C ASN A 120 1.28 -2.87 22.32
N VAL A 121 1.07 -4.11 22.78
CA VAL A 121 0.51 -4.42 24.10
C VAL A 121 1.23 -5.60 24.75
N LYS A 122 1.93 -6.45 23.99
CA LYS A 122 2.56 -7.66 24.53
C LYS A 122 3.77 -8.10 23.71
N HIS A 123 4.88 -8.39 24.39
CA HIS A 123 6.03 -9.04 23.77
C HIS A 123 5.65 -10.46 23.32
N ASN A 124 5.90 -10.77 22.05
CA ASN A 124 5.74 -12.10 21.49
C ASN A 124 7.00 -12.92 21.80
N MET A 125 6.87 -14.02 22.54
CA MET A 125 8.02 -14.88 22.91
C MET A 125 8.71 -15.52 21.70
N LYS A 126 8.06 -15.56 20.54
CA LYS A 126 8.65 -16.06 19.28
C LYS A 126 9.31 -14.95 18.46
N CYS A 127 9.32 -13.72 18.96
CA CYS A 127 9.96 -12.59 18.30
C CYS A 127 11.49 -12.74 18.36
N ILE A 128 12.14 -12.64 17.19
CA ILE A 128 13.60 -12.73 17.06
C ILE A 128 14.27 -11.35 16.94
N SER A 129 13.50 -10.28 16.75
CA SER A 129 14.06 -8.95 16.49
C SER A 129 14.60 -8.25 17.73
N HIS A 130 14.13 -8.62 18.94
CA HIS A 130 14.62 -8.05 20.20
C HIS A 130 14.33 -9.00 21.37
N LYS A 131 15.10 -8.85 22.46
CA LYS A 131 14.86 -9.57 23.72
C LYS A 131 13.69 -8.95 24.51
N LYS A 132 13.06 -9.74 25.38
CA LYS A 132 11.96 -9.30 26.25
C LYS A 132 12.33 -8.08 27.10
N GLU A 133 13.57 -8.02 27.58
CA GLU A 133 14.09 -6.92 28.40
C GLU A 133 14.15 -5.62 27.60
N GLN A 134 14.51 -5.69 26.32
CA GLN A 134 14.57 -4.53 25.42
C GLN A 134 13.16 -3.99 25.12
N PHE A 135 12.18 -4.88 24.89
CA PHE A 135 10.79 -4.48 24.67
C PHE A 135 10.22 -3.64 25.82
N TYR A 136 10.49 -4.04 27.07
CA TYR A 136 10.02 -3.31 28.26
C TYR A 136 10.89 -2.10 28.62
N ALA A 137 12.11 -2.00 28.11
CA ALA A 137 12.92 -0.78 28.23
C ALA A 137 12.34 0.33 27.33
N GLU A 138 11.95 -0.02 26.10
CA GLU A 138 11.33 0.90 25.14
C GLU A 138 9.85 1.17 25.46
N ASN A 139 9.15 0.21 26.08
CA ASN A 139 7.73 0.33 26.43
C ASN A 139 7.48 0.00 27.92
N PRO A 140 7.88 0.88 28.86
CA PRO A 140 7.79 0.60 30.29
C PRO A 140 6.36 0.37 30.80
N HIS A 141 5.37 1.00 30.16
CA HIS A 141 3.97 0.94 30.54
C HIS A 141 3.31 -0.44 30.34
N PHE A 142 3.90 -1.31 29.51
CA PHE A 142 3.41 -2.68 29.32
C PHE A 142 4.08 -3.69 30.26
N ARG A 143 4.98 -3.25 31.14
CA ARG A 143 5.65 -4.15 32.09
C ARG A 143 4.60 -4.80 32.99
N PRO A 144 4.54 -6.14 33.08
CA PRO A 144 3.60 -6.80 33.98
C PRO A 144 3.85 -6.30 35.40
N GLN A 145 2.87 -5.64 36.00
CA GLN A 145 2.96 -5.28 37.40
C GLN A 145 2.97 -6.57 38.23
N LYS A 146 3.96 -6.69 39.12
CA LYS A 146 4.02 -7.79 40.09
C LYS A 146 2.76 -7.69 40.95
N LYS A 147 1.82 -8.63 40.81
CA LYS A 147 0.74 -8.78 41.78
C LYS A 147 1.38 -9.19 43.10
N THR A 148 1.43 -8.28 44.06
CA THR A 148 1.67 -8.61 45.46
C THR A 148 0.47 -9.41 45.94
N ILE A 149 0.62 -10.73 46.02
CA ILE A 149 -0.29 -11.56 46.79
C ILE A 149 0.00 -11.20 48.24
N LYS A 150 -0.92 -10.47 48.88
CA LYS A 150 -0.95 -10.41 50.33
C LYS A 150 -1.46 -11.76 50.80
N GLU A 151 -0.57 -12.59 51.31
CA GLU A 151 -0.94 -13.77 52.09
C GLU A 151 -1.51 -13.24 53.42
N ASP A 152 -2.86 -13.15 53.50
CA ASP A 152 -3.53 -13.02 54.79
C ASP A 152 -3.43 -14.38 55.50
N PHE A 153 -2.44 -14.49 56.38
CA PHE A 153 -2.44 -15.49 57.44
C PHE A 153 -3.44 -15.05 58.52
N THR A 154 -4.54 -15.80 58.66
CA THR A 154 -5.34 -15.78 59.89
C THR A 154 -5.23 -17.14 60.55
N ILE A 155 -4.78 -17.09 61.81
CA ILE A 155 -4.57 -18.20 62.76
C ILE A 155 -5.88 -18.94 63.05
#